data_AF-A0A2H9MNI3-F1
#
_entry.id   AF-A0A2H9MNI3-F1
#
_cell.length_a   1.000
_cell.length_b   1.000
_cell.length_c   1.000
_cell.angle_alpha   90.00
_cell.angle_beta   90.00
_cell.angle_gamma   90.00
#
_symmetry.space_group_name_H-M   'P 1'
#
loop_
_entity.id
_entity.type
_entity.pdbx_description
1 polymer ?
#
loop_
_entity_poly.entity_id
_entity_poly.type
_entity_poly.pdbx_seq_one_letter_code
_entity_poly.pdbx_strand_id
1 'polypeptide(L)'
;TTINLMKAMEESGVNNFETSIFKYIKRNLEYDSPKAERYGTHDVRKFDSPVDLGEVVIEPYSVDHSVPGAYGFVIKSLNATIAYSGDLRLHGKRASDTENFIKNAKNSCPDYLIIEGTNLKVKDKEEFWTEQRVFDEAEKVIKKAEKLIIANFSIRDIDRFLTFFDLAVRSKRKLVITLRDAYLISAMNSMGFSIPDLNNPNIYFYFERRRSGTYSEKDYPEKWLKDII
;
A
#
# COMPACT_ATOMS: atom_id res chain seq x y z
N THR A 1 9.44 6.18 8.81
CA THR A 1 8.08 6.49 8.35
C THR A 1 7.49 5.31 7.58
N THR A 2 7.79 5.09 6.28
CA THR A 2 7.20 3.97 5.48
C THR A 2 7.58 2.58 5.98
N ILE A 3 8.75 2.43 6.61
CA ILE A 3 9.19 1.19 7.25
C ILE A 3 8.20 0.71 8.32
N ASN A 4 7.56 1.62 9.06
CA ASN A 4 6.60 1.25 10.11
C ASN A 4 5.32 0.67 9.50
N LEU A 5 4.83 1.23 8.39
CA LEU A 5 3.70 0.66 7.64
C LEU A 5 4.04 -0.73 7.09
N MET A 6 5.23 -0.88 6.49
CA MET A 6 5.69 -2.19 6.02
C MET A 6 5.76 -3.22 7.17
N LYS A 7 6.27 -2.83 8.34
CA LYS A 7 6.29 -3.70 9.53
C LYS A 7 4.89 -4.08 9.97
N ALA A 8 3.98 -3.09 10.06
CA ALA A 8 2.60 -3.33 10.42
C ALA A 8 1.89 -4.28 9.42
N MET A 9 2.23 -4.18 8.14
CA MET A 9 1.76 -5.11 7.10
C MET A 9 2.30 -6.52 7.29
N GLU A 10 3.59 -6.68 7.64
CA GLU A 10 4.20 -7.99 7.89
C GLU A 10 3.70 -8.64 9.19
N GLU A 11 3.43 -7.84 10.24
CA GLU A 11 2.92 -8.32 11.53
C GLU A 11 1.44 -8.72 11.46
N SER A 12 0.63 -7.96 10.71
CA SER A 12 -0.81 -8.25 10.54
C SER A 12 -1.13 -9.16 9.36
N GLY A 13 -0.14 -9.47 8.51
CA GLY A 13 -0.28 -10.30 7.32
C GLY A 13 0.00 -11.78 7.56
N VAL A 14 -0.47 -12.60 6.63
CA VAL A 14 -0.04 -14.00 6.55
C VAL A 14 1.32 -14.01 5.82
N ASN A 15 2.38 -14.23 6.59
CA ASN A 15 3.74 -14.26 6.06
C ASN A 15 4.01 -15.58 5.33
N ASN A 16 4.27 -15.47 4.03
CA ASN A 16 4.79 -16.55 3.21
C ASN A 16 6.00 -16.04 2.40
N PHE A 17 6.57 -16.88 1.54
CA PHE A 17 7.68 -16.49 0.65
C PHE A 17 7.33 -15.27 -0.23
N GLU A 18 6.10 -15.21 -0.75
CA GLU A 18 5.65 -14.18 -1.71
C GLU A 18 5.25 -12.86 -1.04
N THR A 19 4.98 -12.89 0.27
CA THR A 19 4.42 -11.74 1.02
C THR A 19 5.36 -11.19 2.08
N SER A 20 6.50 -11.84 2.35
CA SER A 20 7.45 -11.33 3.33
C SER A 20 8.21 -10.12 2.77
N ILE A 21 8.17 -9.03 3.52
CA ILE A 21 8.80 -7.77 3.13
C ILE A 21 10.22 -7.69 3.71
N PHE A 22 10.43 -8.18 4.93
CA PHE A 22 11.71 -8.06 5.62
C PHE A 22 12.47 -9.37 5.71
N LYS A 23 11.84 -10.53 5.58
CA LYS A 23 12.53 -11.82 5.69
C LYS A 23 13.01 -12.24 4.32
N TYR A 24 14.28 -12.56 4.24
CA TYR A 24 14.83 -13.23 3.08
C TYR A 24 14.41 -14.70 3.17
N ILE A 25 13.44 -15.11 2.37
CA ILE A 25 12.96 -16.49 2.26
C ILE A 25 13.43 -16.99 0.90
N LYS A 26 14.17 -18.08 0.87
CA LYS A 26 14.65 -18.66 -0.40
C LYS A 26 13.62 -19.65 -0.91
N ARG A 27 13.20 -19.47 -2.17
CA ARG A 27 12.39 -20.46 -2.87
C ARG A 27 13.26 -21.62 -3.30
N ASN A 28 12.85 -22.82 -2.92
CA ASN A 28 13.43 -24.02 -3.50
C ASN A 28 12.86 -24.20 -4.91
N LEU A 29 13.73 -24.39 -5.89
CA LEU A 29 13.36 -24.47 -7.31
C LEU A 29 12.96 -25.90 -7.72
N GLU A 30 13.17 -26.91 -6.88
CA GLU A 30 12.75 -28.28 -7.17
C GLU A 30 11.33 -28.54 -6.69
N TYR A 31 10.59 -29.30 -7.47
CA TYR A 31 9.16 -29.55 -7.28
C TYR A 31 8.85 -30.30 -5.96
N ASP A 32 9.76 -31.16 -5.50
CA ASP A 32 9.64 -31.95 -4.25
C ASP A 32 10.48 -31.39 -3.09
N SER A 33 10.96 -30.15 -3.20
CA SER A 33 11.78 -29.57 -2.13
C SER A 33 10.97 -29.26 -0.86
N PRO A 34 11.61 -29.32 0.34
CA PRO A 34 10.97 -28.92 1.59
C PRO A 34 10.50 -27.45 1.56
N LYS A 35 9.62 -27.10 2.51
CA LYS A 35 9.06 -25.75 2.67
C LYS A 35 10.16 -24.68 2.61
N ALA A 36 9.83 -23.55 1.97
CA ALA A 36 10.73 -22.42 1.80
C ALA A 36 11.45 -22.06 3.10
N GLU A 37 12.77 -21.92 3.02
CA GLU A 37 13.64 -21.73 4.18
C GLU A 37 13.91 -20.24 4.42
N ARG A 38 14.02 -19.86 5.69
CA ARG A 38 14.40 -18.49 6.08
C ARG A 38 15.92 -18.36 6.07
N TYR A 39 16.43 -17.46 5.25
CA TYR A 39 17.86 -17.19 5.08
C TYR A 39 18.35 -15.93 5.79
N GLY A 40 17.44 -15.10 6.32
CA GLY A 40 17.80 -13.93 7.10
C GLY A 40 16.74 -12.84 7.05
N THR A 41 17.19 -11.60 7.29
CA THR A 41 16.40 -10.38 7.13
C THR A 41 17.14 -9.41 6.22
N HIS A 42 16.40 -8.71 5.36
CA HIS A 42 16.97 -7.64 4.54
C HIS A 42 17.15 -6.38 5.38
N ASP A 43 18.29 -5.73 5.23
CA ASP A 43 18.47 -4.36 5.73
C ASP A 43 17.65 -3.41 4.86
N VAL A 44 16.62 -2.83 5.46
CA VAL A 44 15.78 -1.84 4.77
C VAL A 44 16.33 -0.45 5.01
N ARG A 45 16.70 0.23 3.93
CA ARG A 45 17.16 1.61 3.94
C ARG A 45 16.11 2.53 3.35
N LYS A 46 16.01 3.73 3.90
CA LYS A 46 15.20 4.79 3.32
C LYS A 46 15.97 5.42 2.17
N PHE A 47 15.29 5.67 1.07
CA PHE A 47 15.82 6.42 -0.06
C PHE A 47 15.52 7.91 0.14
N ASP A 48 16.51 8.65 0.65
CA ASP A 48 16.44 10.12 0.82
C ASP A 48 17.33 10.87 -0.17
N SER A 49 18.28 10.16 -0.79
CA SER A 49 19.23 10.64 -1.77
C SER A 49 19.63 9.49 -2.70
N PRO A 50 20.34 9.77 -3.80
CA PRO A 50 21.00 8.73 -4.57
C PRO A 50 21.89 7.85 -3.67
N VAL A 51 21.92 6.56 -4.00
CA VAL A 51 22.72 5.55 -3.29
C VAL A 51 23.81 5.05 -4.22
N ASP A 52 25.06 5.23 -3.79
CA ASP A 52 26.24 4.72 -4.48
C ASP A 52 26.63 3.36 -3.90
N LEU A 53 26.68 2.35 -4.76
CA LEU A 53 27.09 0.97 -4.45
C LEU A 53 28.42 0.60 -5.14
N GLY A 54 29.22 1.60 -5.50
CA GLY A 54 30.48 1.46 -6.23
C GLY A 54 30.27 1.58 -7.73
N GLU A 55 30.07 0.46 -8.40
CA GLU A 55 29.87 0.44 -9.87
C GLU A 55 28.43 0.76 -10.29
N VAL A 56 27.52 0.90 -9.32
CA VAL A 56 26.10 1.13 -9.54
C VAL A 56 25.63 2.29 -8.65
N VAL A 57 25.03 3.30 -9.27
CA VAL A 57 24.37 4.42 -8.59
C VAL A 57 22.88 4.32 -8.83
N ILE A 58 22.10 4.37 -7.75
CA ILE A 58 20.63 4.29 -7.77
C ILE A 58 20.07 5.66 -7.40
N GLU A 59 19.34 6.29 -8.31
CA GLU A 59 18.64 7.55 -8.11
C GLU A 59 17.13 7.28 -7.92
N PRO A 60 16.60 7.40 -6.71
CA PRO A 60 15.19 7.16 -6.40
C PRO A 60 14.34 8.40 -6.69
N TYR A 61 13.17 8.20 -7.30
CA TYR A 61 12.16 9.24 -7.52
C TYR A 61 10.80 8.76 -7.00
N SER A 62 10.14 9.54 -6.15
CA SER A 62 8.75 9.23 -5.78
C SER A 62 7.88 9.20 -7.03
N VAL A 63 6.91 8.29 -7.05
CA VAL A 63 5.88 8.22 -8.10
C VAL A 63 4.50 8.15 -7.45
N ASP A 64 3.49 8.56 -8.21
CA ASP A 64 2.08 8.42 -7.82
C ASP A 64 1.66 6.96 -7.81
N HIS A 65 1.05 6.52 -6.72
CA HIS A 65 0.41 5.21 -6.62
C HIS A 65 -0.54 5.17 -5.42
N SER A 66 -1.33 4.10 -5.29
CA SER A 66 -2.24 3.92 -4.16
C SER A 66 -1.56 3.66 -2.81
N VAL A 67 -0.23 3.48 -2.76
CA VAL A 67 0.49 3.19 -1.50
C VAL A 67 1.60 4.20 -1.22
N PRO A 68 1.82 4.56 0.06
CA PRO A 68 2.97 5.33 0.48
C PRO A 68 4.31 4.72 0.07
N GLY A 69 5.23 5.57 -0.40
CA GLY A 69 6.59 5.16 -0.71
C GLY A 69 6.73 4.33 -1.97
N ALA A 70 5.85 4.53 -2.96
CA ALA A 70 6.08 4.09 -4.33
C ALA A 70 7.22 4.91 -4.96
N TYR A 71 8.15 4.22 -5.63
CA TYR A 71 9.31 4.83 -6.28
C TYR A 71 9.53 4.25 -7.67
N GLY A 72 9.92 5.14 -8.59
CA GLY A 72 10.70 4.80 -9.78
C GLY A 72 12.18 5.03 -9.50
N PHE A 73 13.04 4.41 -10.30
CA PHE A 73 14.49 4.45 -10.14
C PHE A 73 15.18 4.73 -11.47
N VAL A 74 16.20 5.58 -11.45
CA VAL A 74 17.21 5.64 -12.49
C VAL A 74 18.46 4.97 -11.95
N ILE A 75 18.84 3.85 -12.56
CA ILE A 75 19.96 3.01 -12.14
C ILE A 75 21.07 3.20 -13.16
N LYS A 76 22.20 3.75 -12.73
CA LYS A 76 23.37 4.00 -13.58
C LYS A 76 24.47 3.03 -13.22
N SER A 77 25.05 2.40 -14.23
CA SER A 77 26.25 1.58 -14.13
C SER A 77 27.31 2.08 -15.11
N LEU A 78 28.52 1.49 -15.06
CA LEU A 78 29.59 1.83 -16.00
C LEU A 78 29.20 1.65 -17.48
N ASN A 79 28.30 0.70 -17.77
CA ASN A 79 28.02 0.27 -19.14
C ASN A 79 26.57 0.51 -19.59
N ALA A 80 25.67 0.86 -18.67
CA ALA A 80 24.26 1.03 -18.99
C ALA A 80 23.53 1.89 -17.95
N THR A 81 22.51 2.59 -18.42
CA THR A 81 21.51 3.30 -17.62
C THR A 81 20.16 2.63 -17.79
N ILE A 82 19.51 2.29 -16.68
CA ILE A 82 18.18 1.68 -16.63
C ILE A 82 17.21 2.65 -15.97
N ALA A 83 16.10 2.93 -16.62
CA ALA A 83 14.94 3.53 -15.97
C ALA A 83 13.98 2.39 -15.56
N TYR A 84 13.69 2.26 -14.26
CA TYR A 84 12.72 1.31 -13.73
C TYR A 84 11.56 2.08 -13.10
N SER A 85 10.34 1.94 -13.61
CA SER A 85 9.21 2.75 -13.14
C SER A 85 8.70 2.37 -11.76
N GLY A 86 8.92 1.11 -11.32
CA GLY A 86 8.04 0.48 -10.34
C GLY A 86 6.59 0.50 -10.84
N ASP A 87 5.63 0.41 -9.92
CA ASP A 87 4.22 0.66 -10.24
C ASP A 87 3.93 2.17 -10.15
N LEU A 88 3.44 2.77 -11.24
CA LEU A 88 3.14 4.20 -11.29
C LEU A 88 1.71 4.47 -11.76
N ARG A 89 1.23 5.68 -11.49
CA ARG A 89 -0.01 6.24 -12.03
C ARG A 89 0.25 7.66 -12.51
N LEU A 90 -0.65 8.18 -13.34
CA LEU A 90 -0.62 9.56 -13.84
C LEU A 90 -1.90 10.34 -13.50
N HIS A 91 -2.80 9.76 -12.71
CA HIS A 91 -4.14 10.30 -12.48
C HIS A 91 -4.53 10.41 -11.00
N GLY A 92 -3.63 10.05 -10.07
CA GLY A 92 -3.83 10.23 -8.64
C GLY A 92 -3.34 11.59 -8.16
N LYS A 93 -3.41 11.80 -6.84
CA LYS A 93 -3.10 13.09 -6.21
C LYS A 93 -1.63 13.48 -6.32
N ARG A 94 -0.73 12.54 -6.60
CA ARG A 94 0.72 12.76 -6.70
C ARG A 94 1.24 12.66 -8.13
N ALA A 95 0.38 12.84 -9.14
CA ALA A 95 0.76 12.73 -10.56
C ALA A 95 2.02 13.56 -10.92
N SER A 96 2.22 14.72 -10.28
CA SER A 96 3.42 15.55 -10.42
C SER A 96 4.73 14.83 -10.05
N ASP A 97 4.69 13.89 -9.11
CA ASP A 97 5.85 13.08 -8.72
C ASP A 97 6.22 12.12 -9.85
N THR A 98 5.22 11.48 -10.46
CA THR A 98 5.43 10.63 -11.64
C THR A 98 5.95 11.45 -12.83
N GLU A 99 5.41 12.65 -13.07
CA GLU A 99 5.92 13.55 -14.12
C GLU A 99 7.38 13.94 -13.87
N ASN A 100 7.75 14.21 -12.62
CA ASN A 100 9.13 14.48 -12.24
C ASN A 100 10.03 13.26 -12.48
N PHE A 101 9.59 12.05 -12.14
CA PHE A 101 10.30 10.82 -12.49
C PHE A 101 10.49 10.70 -14.01
N ILE A 102 9.44 10.85 -14.81
CA ILE A 102 9.48 10.75 -16.28
C ILE A 102 10.50 11.74 -16.86
N LYS A 103 10.50 12.99 -16.37
CA LYS A 103 11.45 14.02 -16.81
C LYS A 103 12.90 13.61 -16.52
N ASN A 104 13.19 13.12 -15.32
CA ASN A 104 14.54 12.72 -14.94
C ASN A 104 14.98 11.43 -15.64
N ALA A 105 14.08 10.44 -15.75
CA ALA A 105 14.30 9.22 -16.51
C ALA A 105 14.55 9.49 -18.00
N LYS A 106 13.92 10.52 -18.58
CA LYS A 106 14.23 10.94 -19.96
C LYS A 106 15.60 11.61 -20.06
N ASN A 107 15.91 12.51 -19.12
CA ASN A 107 17.17 13.25 -19.11
C ASN A 107 18.39 12.37 -18.86
N SER A 108 18.21 11.20 -18.25
CA SER A 108 19.29 10.23 -18.05
C SER A 108 19.65 9.43 -19.31
N CYS A 109 18.90 9.58 -20.41
CA CYS A 109 19.10 8.86 -21.67
C CYS A 109 19.28 7.33 -21.45
N PRO A 110 18.26 6.64 -20.90
CA PRO A 110 18.40 5.25 -20.49
C PRO A 110 18.56 4.33 -21.71
N ASP A 111 19.46 3.37 -21.60
CA ASP A 111 19.61 2.26 -22.55
C ASP A 111 18.41 1.31 -22.46
N TYR A 112 17.87 1.13 -21.24
CA TYR A 112 16.75 0.23 -20.97
C TYR A 112 15.66 0.89 -20.15
N LEU A 113 14.41 0.65 -20.53
CA LEU A 113 13.22 0.99 -19.76
C LEU A 113 12.53 -0.29 -19.29
N ILE A 114 12.40 -0.45 -17.99
CA ILE A 114 11.57 -1.46 -17.35
C ILE A 114 10.34 -0.72 -16.80
N ILE A 115 9.19 -0.94 -17.42
CA ILE A 115 7.95 -0.23 -17.08
C ILE A 115 6.86 -1.20 -16.64
N GLU A 116 6.02 -0.77 -15.68
CA GLU A 116 4.82 -1.52 -15.30
C GLU A 116 3.90 -1.72 -16.50
N GLY A 117 3.37 -2.94 -16.63
CA GLY A 117 2.58 -3.36 -17.78
C GLY A 117 1.15 -3.74 -17.42
N THR A 118 0.68 -3.42 -16.21
CA THR A 118 -0.55 -3.96 -15.62
C THR A 118 -1.77 -3.60 -16.47
N ASN A 119 -1.77 -2.39 -17.03
CA ASN A 119 -2.90 -1.81 -17.77
C ASN A 119 -2.66 -1.66 -19.28
N LEU A 120 -1.70 -2.41 -19.86
CA LEU A 120 -1.39 -2.33 -21.31
C LEU A 120 -2.54 -2.76 -22.23
N LYS A 121 -3.55 -3.48 -21.69
CA LYS A 121 -4.68 -4.03 -22.45
C LYS A 121 -5.96 -3.20 -22.36
N VAL A 122 -5.92 -2.08 -21.63
CA VAL A 122 -7.06 -1.16 -21.53
C VAL A 122 -7.32 -0.63 -22.94
N LYS A 123 -8.43 -1.06 -23.55
CA LYS A 123 -8.86 -0.55 -24.87
C LYS A 123 -9.04 0.96 -24.75
N ASP A 124 -8.88 1.70 -25.85
CA ASP A 124 -9.04 3.18 -25.94
C ASP A 124 -10.35 3.77 -25.36
N LYS A 125 -11.27 2.94 -24.88
CA LYS A 125 -12.59 3.30 -24.33
C LYS A 125 -12.78 2.99 -22.85
N GLU A 126 -11.83 2.35 -22.18
CA GLU A 126 -11.91 2.13 -20.73
C GLU A 126 -11.35 3.36 -20.00
N GLU A 127 -12.26 4.13 -19.43
CA GLU A 127 -11.92 5.37 -18.75
C GLU A 127 -11.29 5.06 -17.39
N PHE A 128 -10.07 5.55 -17.15
CA PHE A 128 -9.48 5.51 -15.82
C PHE A 128 -10.26 6.45 -14.91
N TRP A 129 -10.89 5.89 -13.88
CA TRP A 129 -11.64 6.70 -12.93
C TRP A 129 -10.68 7.47 -12.04
N THR A 130 -10.87 8.78 -12.00
CA THR A 130 -10.23 9.63 -11.00
C THR A 130 -10.77 9.29 -9.62
N GLU A 131 -10.01 9.62 -8.58
CA GLU A 131 -10.46 9.49 -7.19
C GLU A 131 -11.76 10.27 -6.94
N GLN A 132 -11.89 11.46 -7.55
CA GLN A 132 -13.11 12.25 -7.47
C GLN A 132 -14.31 11.54 -8.10
N ARG A 133 -14.13 10.90 -9.26
CA ARG A 133 -15.22 10.16 -9.89
C ARG A 133 -15.66 8.99 -9.03
N VAL A 134 -14.72 8.27 -8.42
CA VAL A 134 -15.07 7.16 -7.52
C VAL A 134 -15.86 7.68 -6.33
N PHE A 135 -15.46 8.81 -5.75
CA PHE A 135 -16.22 9.48 -4.70
C PHE A 135 -17.66 9.76 -5.14
N ASP A 136 -17.84 10.40 -6.31
CA ASP A 136 -19.15 10.82 -6.81
C ASP A 136 -20.07 9.61 -7.10
N GLU A 137 -19.54 8.55 -7.71
CA GLU A 137 -20.30 7.34 -7.99
C GLU A 137 -20.63 6.56 -6.70
N ALA A 138 -19.69 6.47 -5.76
CA ALA A 138 -19.94 5.85 -4.46
C ALA A 138 -21.00 6.63 -3.67
N GLU A 139 -21.00 7.96 -3.71
CA GLU A 139 -22.01 8.79 -3.05
C GLU A 139 -23.42 8.51 -3.57
N LYS A 140 -23.58 8.37 -4.89
CA LYS A 140 -24.87 8.03 -5.52
C LYS A 140 -25.40 6.68 -5.04
N VAL A 141 -24.52 5.68 -4.91
CA VAL A 141 -24.91 4.35 -4.41
C VAL A 141 -25.28 4.42 -2.93
N ILE A 142 -24.46 5.09 -2.11
CA ILE A 142 -24.68 5.21 -0.66
C ILE A 142 -25.97 5.95 -0.33
N LYS A 143 -26.30 7.03 -1.06
CA LYS A 143 -27.54 7.80 -0.86
C LYS A 143 -28.81 6.98 -1.11
N LYS A 144 -28.76 5.99 -1.99
CA LYS A 144 -29.90 5.11 -2.32
C LYS A 144 -30.01 3.90 -1.40
N ALA A 145 -28.95 3.57 -0.67
CA ALA A 145 -28.94 2.42 0.21
C ALA A 145 -29.66 2.75 1.53
N GLU A 146 -30.62 1.91 1.92
CA GLU A 146 -31.35 2.05 3.19
C GLU A 146 -30.69 1.29 4.33
N LYS A 147 -30.09 0.12 4.03
CA LYS A 147 -29.57 -0.83 5.03
C LYS A 147 -28.05 -0.73 5.16
N LEU A 148 -27.42 -1.85 5.54
CA LEU A 148 -25.97 -2.02 5.62
C LEU A 148 -25.33 -1.85 4.23
N ILE A 149 -24.19 -1.19 4.21
CA ILE A 149 -23.34 -1.04 3.02
C ILE A 149 -22.02 -1.74 3.33
N ILE A 150 -21.58 -2.60 2.42
CA ILE A 150 -20.28 -3.26 2.50
C ILE A 150 -19.45 -2.74 1.34
N ALA A 151 -18.34 -2.08 1.67
CA ALA A 151 -17.36 -1.61 0.70
C ALA A 151 -16.09 -2.46 0.84
N ASN A 152 -15.59 -2.99 -0.28
CA ASN A 152 -14.36 -3.76 -0.31
C ASN A 152 -13.31 -2.98 -1.12
N PHE A 153 -12.24 -2.57 -0.46
CA PHE A 153 -11.09 -1.91 -1.07
C PHE A 153 -9.84 -2.25 -0.26
N SER A 154 -8.66 -2.09 -0.86
CA SER A 154 -7.42 -2.31 -0.12
C SER A 154 -7.24 -1.19 0.92
N ILE A 155 -7.11 -1.53 2.20
CA ILE A 155 -6.84 -0.53 3.25
C ILE A 155 -5.48 0.18 3.08
N ARG A 156 -4.60 -0.37 2.23
CA ARG A 156 -3.35 0.30 1.82
C ARG A 156 -3.60 1.51 0.93
N ASP A 157 -4.77 1.54 0.28
CA ASP A 157 -5.24 2.66 -0.51
C ASP A 157 -5.85 3.71 0.44
N ILE A 158 -4.99 4.65 0.83
CA ILE A 158 -5.35 5.73 1.75
C ILE A 158 -6.45 6.60 1.15
N ASP A 159 -6.41 6.84 -0.17
CA ASP A 159 -7.39 7.67 -0.85
C ASP A 159 -8.78 7.04 -0.81
N ARG A 160 -8.87 5.72 -0.99
CA ARG A 160 -10.13 4.96 -0.81
C ARG A 160 -10.62 5.01 0.63
N PHE A 161 -9.74 4.82 1.62
CA PHE A 161 -10.14 4.92 3.02
C PHE A 161 -10.74 6.30 3.35
N LEU A 162 -10.04 7.38 2.96
CA LEU A 162 -10.51 8.74 3.18
C LEU A 162 -11.82 9.02 2.45
N THR A 163 -11.97 8.53 1.22
CA THR A 163 -13.21 8.61 0.45
C THR A 163 -14.38 7.99 1.21
N PHE A 164 -14.26 6.74 1.65
CA PHE A 164 -15.34 6.06 2.36
C PHE A 164 -15.60 6.61 3.75
N PHE A 165 -14.57 7.14 4.42
CA PHE A 165 -14.75 7.88 5.68
C PHE A 165 -15.59 9.15 5.49
N ASP A 166 -15.25 10.00 4.52
CA ASP A 166 -16.01 11.23 4.24
C ASP A 166 -17.47 10.89 3.83
N LEU A 167 -17.64 9.89 2.96
CA LEU A 167 -18.96 9.43 2.54
C LEU A 167 -19.80 8.90 3.72
N ALA A 168 -19.19 8.17 4.66
CA ALA A 168 -19.89 7.72 5.87
C ALA A 168 -20.38 8.91 6.70
N VAL A 169 -19.51 9.90 6.96
CA VAL A 169 -19.85 11.10 7.72
C VAL A 169 -20.99 11.89 7.04
N ARG A 170 -20.86 12.17 5.73
CA ARG A 170 -21.88 12.91 4.96
C ARG A 170 -23.24 12.22 4.90
N SER A 171 -23.24 10.89 4.84
CA SER A 171 -24.47 10.09 4.84
C SER A 171 -25.03 9.83 6.24
N LYS A 172 -24.46 10.44 7.29
CA LYS A 172 -24.82 10.22 8.70
C LYS A 172 -24.72 8.75 9.12
N ARG A 173 -23.80 8.02 8.51
CA ARG A 173 -23.47 6.62 8.80
C ARG A 173 -22.18 6.56 9.60
N LYS A 174 -21.96 5.41 10.26
CA LYS A 174 -20.71 5.11 10.97
C LYS A 174 -19.87 4.18 10.11
N LEU A 175 -18.59 4.48 9.97
CA LEU A 175 -17.64 3.62 9.28
C LEU A 175 -17.21 2.51 10.24
N VAL A 176 -17.43 1.26 9.86
CA VAL A 176 -16.98 0.10 10.62
C VAL A 176 -15.76 -0.50 9.91
N ILE A 177 -14.65 -0.67 10.62
CA ILE A 177 -13.40 -1.22 10.09
C ILE A 177 -12.96 -2.45 10.89
N THR A 178 -12.14 -3.31 10.31
CA THR A 178 -11.60 -4.47 11.05
C THR A 178 -10.48 -4.04 12.01
N LEU A 179 -10.15 -4.87 12.99
CA LEU A 179 -9.00 -4.62 13.87
C LEU A 179 -7.68 -4.54 13.10
N ARG A 180 -7.57 -5.29 12.01
CA ARG A 180 -6.42 -5.23 11.10
C ARG A 180 -6.31 -3.86 10.43
N ASP A 181 -7.44 -3.34 9.93
CA ASP A 181 -7.47 -2.01 9.32
C ASP A 181 -7.09 -0.93 10.33
N ALA A 182 -7.60 -1.03 11.55
CA ALA A 182 -7.27 -0.12 12.64
C ALA A 182 -5.76 -0.09 12.93
N TYR A 183 -5.12 -1.26 13.00
CA TYR A 183 -3.67 -1.36 13.19
C TYR A 183 -2.88 -0.68 12.07
N LEU A 184 -3.28 -0.89 10.81
CA LEU A 184 -2.64 -0.25 9.66
C LEU A 184 -2.87 1.28 9.66
N ILE A 185 -4.07 1.74 10.01
CA ILE A 185 -4.39 3.18 10.15
C ILE A 185 -3.54 3.82 11.25
N SER A 186 -3.38 3.16 12.40
CA SER A 186 -2.51 3.65 13.50
C SER A 186 -1.06 3.81 13.03
N ALA A 187 -0.54 2.84 12.27
CA ALA A 187 0.80 2.92 11.68
C ALA A 187 0.91 4.08 10.67
N MET A 188 -0.12 4.34 9.86
CA MET A 188 -0.16 5.44 8.91
C MET A 188 -0.33 6.81 9.59
N ASN A 189 -1.11 6.92 10.68
CA ASN A 189 -1.20 8.14 11.48
C ASN A 189 0.16 8.51 12.09
N SER A 190 0.89 7.51 12.60
CA SER A 190 2.26 7.68 13.09
C SER A 190 3.25 8.13 12.01
N MET A 191 2.88 8.03 10.73
CA MET A 191 3.66 8.52 9.61
C MET A 191 3.40 10.00 9.26
N GLY A 192 2.43 10.65 9.91
CA GLY A 192 2.03 12.03 9.62
C GLY A 192 1.06 12.16 8.44
N PHE A 193 0.44 11.06 7.99
CA PHE A 193 -0.65 11.16 7.04
C PHE A 193 -1.87 11.82 7.69
N SER A 194 -2.58 12.66 6.94
CA SER A 194 -3.82 13.30 7.37
C SER A 194 -4.99 12.31 7.33
N ILE A 195 -4.96 11.33 8.23
CA ILE A 195 -5.98 10.29 8.35
C ILE A 195 -6.72 10.51 9.68
N PRO A 196 -8.04 10.24 9.74
CA PRO A 196 -8.80 10.29 10.99
C PRO A 196 -8.16 9.44 12.10
N ASP A 197 -8.18 9.98 13.34
CA ASP A 197 -7.80 9.23 14.52
C ASP A 197 -8.78 8.08 14.77
N LEU A 198 -8.28 6.97 15.32
CA LEU A 198 -9.09 5.81 15.66
C LEU A 198 -10.16 6.09 16.73
N ASN A 199 -9.96 7.12 17.56
CA ASN A 199 -10.94 7.62 18.53
C ASN A 199 -12.03 8.50 17.90
N ASN A 200 -12.03 8.69 16.58
CA ASN A 200 -13.07 9.48 15.92
C ASN A 200 -14.46 8.85 16.16
N PRO A 201 -15.47 9.63 16.60
CA PRO A 201 -16.79 9.10 16.93
C PRO A 201 -17.56 8.52 15.72
N ASN A 202 -17.04 8.66 14.50
CA ASN A 202 -17.59 8.06 13.29
C ASN A 202 -16.90 6.75 12.88
N ILE A 203 -15.90 6.28 13.63
CA ILE A 203 -15.20 5.02 13.39
C ILE A 203 -15.57 4.01 14.47
N TYR A 204 -15.90 2.80 14.05
CA TYR A 204 -16.22 1.67 14.91
C TYR A 204 -15.40 0.45 14.49
N PHE A 205 -15.11 -0.44 15.43
CA PHE A 205 -14.37 -1.65 15.16
C PHE A 205 -15.29 -2.86 15.03
N TYR A 206 -15.07 -3.65 13.98
CA TYR A 206 -15.64 -4.96 13.84
C TYR A 206 -14.78 -5.98 14.60
N PHE A 207 -15.32 -6.47 15.72
CA PHE A 207 -14.76 -7.57 16.49
C PHE A 207 -15.32 -8.90 15.96
N GLU A 208 -14.49 -9.61 15.22
CA GLU A 208 -14.80 -10.97 14.78
C GLU A 208 -14.73 -11.94 15.96
N ARG A 209 -15.76 -12.76 16.18
CA ARG A 209 -15.70 -13.82 17.20
C ARG A 209 -14.66 -14.87 16.82
N ARG A 210 -13.71 -15.13 17.71
CA ARG A 210 -12.62 -16.09 17.49
C ARG A 210 -12.65 -17.21 18.53
N ARG A 211 -12.09 -18.37 18.17
CA ARG A 211 -11.83 -19.54 19.04
C ARG A 211 -13.00 -19.90 19.97
N SER A 212 -13.01 -19.36 21.20
CA SER A 212 -14.04 -19.63 22.20
C SER A 212 -15.44 -19.17 21.79
N GLY A 213 -15.54 -18.30 20.77
CA GLY A 213 -16.79 -17.67 20.34
C GLY A 213 -17.22 -16.51 21.25
N THR A 214 -16.39 -16.16 22.23
CA THR A 214 -16.54 -14.98 23.09
C THR A 214 -15.59 -13.85 22.63
N TYR A 215 -15.53 -12.76 23.40
CA TYR A 215 -14.59 -11.65 23.17
C TYR A 215 -13.47 -11.65 24.22
N SER A 216 -12.98 -12.83 24.63
CA SER A 216 -11.90 -12.92 25.60
C SER A 216 -10.58 -12.46 24.98
N GLU A 217 -9.73 -11.75 25.73
CA GLU A 217 -8.37 -11.38 25.28
C GLU A 217 -7.55 -12.58 24.76
N LYS A 218 -7.77 -13.77 25.33
CA LYS A 218 -7.11 -15.02 24.90
C LYS A 218 -7.46 -15.45 23.47
N ASP A 219 -8.58 -14.93 22.94
CA ASP A 219 -9.02 -15.19 21.56
C ASP A 219 -8.26 -14.32 20.53
N TYR A 220 -7.53 -13.29 21.01
CA TYR A 220 -6.76 -12.33 20.22
C TYR A 220 -5.29 -12.29 20.67
N PRO A 221 -4.56 -13.43 20.61
CA PRO A 221 -3.20 -13.53 21.16
C PRO A 221 -2.14 -12.76 20.36
N GLU A 222 -2.44 -12.33 19.14
CA GLU A 222 -1.49 -11.65 18.28
C GLU A 222 -1.00 -10.36 18.93
N LYS A 223 0.32 -10.17 18.98
CA LYS A 223 0.93 -9.06 19.69
C LYS A 223 0.43 -7.70 19.21
N TRP A 224 0.26 -7.54 17.90
CA TRP A 224 -0.22 -6.30 17.29
C TRP A 224 -1.67 -5.96 17.64
N LEU A 225 -2.50 -6.93 18.03
CA LEU A 225 -3.87 -6.66 18.46
C LEU A 225 -3.93 -5.98 19.82
N LYS A 226 -2.94 -6.22 20.68
CA LYS A 226 -2.83 -5.57 22.01
C LYS A 226 -2.55 -4.08 21.93
N ASP A 227 -2.06 -3.61 20.78
CA ASP A 227 -1.80 -2.19 20.55
C ASP A 227 -3.08 -1.45 20.08
N ILE A 228 -4.19 -2.17 19.85
CA ILE A 228 -5.45 -1.64 19.30
C ILE A 228 -6.65 -1.90 20.22
N ILE A 229 -6.70 -3.06 20.87
CA ILE A 229 -7.74 -3.45 21.85
C ILE A 229 -7.37 -2.89 23.23
#